data_AF-A0A346AFG6-F1
#
_entry.id   AF-A0A346AFG6-F1
#
_cell.length_a   1.000
_cell.length_b   1.000
_cell.length_c   1.000
_cell.angle_alpha   90.00
_cell.angle_beta   90.00
_cell.angle_gamma   90.00
#
_symmetry.space_group_name_H-M   'P 1'
#
loop_
_entity.id
_entity.type
_entity.pdbx_description
1 polymer ?
#
loop_
_entity_poly.entity_id
_entity_poly.type
_entity_poly.pdbx_seq_one_letter_code
_entity_poly.pdbx_strand_id
1 'polypeptide(L)'
;MPYMRGLLYLFLPFVLPKIPGVVYIFSTGASYELYETAPRATSLSAHGDELLAGILVWLVGSAFVIAALAVLFFRWYAEDQRMSQPDTLALPADPRAVDLLFEVPGAWAALGRLVEIIEHAAAPPETGAELSFSIEGTPPWSATRGDCVVLELHLARTAGEARIAARVNAEYDAYLRDLEPAVRDAIAARLAFRVVGYGSRVG
;
A
#
# COMPACT_ATOMS: atom_id res chain seq x y z
N MET A 1 -13.36 9.00 1.09
CA MET A 1 -12.03 9.56 0.79
C MET A 1 -11.23 9.82 2.09
N PRO A 2 -10.64 8.78 2.70
CA PRO A 2 -9.90 8.90 3.97
C PRO A 2 -8.53 9.59 3.85
N TYR A 3 -7.90 9.59 2.67
CA TYR A 3 -6.55 10.14 2.45
C TYR A 3 -6.43 11.66 2.70
N MET A 4 -7.48 12.43 2.42
CA MET A 4 -7.46 13.90 2.55
C MET A 4 -7.31 14.36 4.02
N ARG A 5 -7.81 13.57 4.98
CA ARG A 5 -7.72 13.89 6.42
C ARG A 5 -6.32 13.69 6.97
N GLY A 6 -5.56 12.72 6.45
CA GLY A 6 -4.16 12.49 6.82
C GLY A 6 -3.23 13.62 6.36
N LEU A 7 -3.48 14.17 5.17
CA LEU A 7 -2.78 15.35 4.66
C LEU A 7 -3.01 16.58 5.53
N LEU A 8 -4.25 16.86 5.93
CA LEU A 8 -4.57 17.95 6.86
C LEU A 8 -3.92 17.76 8.24
N TYR A 9 -3.88 16.51 8.72
CA TYR A 9 -3.23 16.15 9.98
C TYR A 9 -1.72 16.43 9.96
N LEU A 10 -1.03 16.23 8.84
CA LEU A 10 0.38 16.58 8.69
C LEU A 10 0.59 18.09 8.44
N PHE A 11 -0.33 18.73 7.74
CA PHE A 11 -0.19 20.12 7.30
C PHE A 11 -0.34 21.13 8.43
N LEU A 12 -1.30 20.90 9.34
CA LEU A 12 -1.59 21.82 10.44
C LEU A 12 -0.41 22.00 11.43
N PRO A 13 0.24 20.93 11.93
CA PRO A 13 1.42 21.05 12.77
C PRO A 13 2.66 21.54 11.99
N PHE A 14 2.67 21.52 10.66
CA PHE A 14 3.75 22.09 9.88
C PHE A 14 3.65 23.61 9.72
N VAL A 15 2.44 24.13 9.53
CA VAL A 15 2.22 25.56 9.25
C VAL A 15 2.12 26.39 10.52
N LEU A 16 1.40 25.91 11.54
CA LEU A 16 1.15 26.68 12.76
C LEU A 16 2.44 27.14 13.48
N PRO A 17 3.47 26.30 13.66
CA PRO A 17 4.70 26.72 14.34
C PRO A 17 5.55 27.72 13.55
N LYS A 18 5.27 27.93 12.26
CA LYS A 18 6.04 28.84 11.40
C LYS A 18 5.57 30.28 11.47
N ILE A 19 4.36 30.51 11.98
CA ILE A 19 3.77 31.85 12.07
C ILE A 19 4.68 32.83 12.85
N PRO A 20 5.26 32.47 14.03
CA PRO A 20 6.18 33.36 14.74
C PRO A 20 7.46 33.66 13.93
N GLY A 21 7.99 32.66 13.21
CA GLY A 21 9.19 32.85 12.39
C GLY A 21 8.97 33.87 11.27
N VAL A 22 7.79 33.85 10.63
CA VAL A 22 7.40 34.85 9.63
C VAL A 22 7.31 36.24 10.26
N VAL A 23 6.74 36.37 11.46
CA VAL A 23 6.66 37.64 12.19
C VAL A 23 8.06 38.21 12.43
N TYR A 24 9.03 37.40 12.84
CA TYR A 24 10.41 37.87 13.05
C TYR A 24 11.15 38.25 11.77
N ILE A 25 10.88 37.57 10.64
CA ILE A 25 11.52 37.87 9.36
C ILE A 25 11.00 39.19 8.76
N PHE A 26 9.70 39.46 8.94
CA PHE A 26 9.06 40.65 8.37
C PHE A 26 8.90 41.82 9.35
N SER A 27 9.35 41.68 10.61
CA SER A 27 9.38 42.80 11.53
C SER A 27 10.41 43.84 11.06
N THR A 28 10.16 45.11 11.33
CA THR A 28 11.08 46.21 11.01
C THR A 28 11.93 46.64 12.22
N GLY A 29 11.70 46.01 13.37
CA GLY A 29 12.36 46.26 14.66
C GLY A 29 12.21 45.04 15.58
N ALA A 30 12.74 45.11 16.80
CA ALA A 30 12.56 44.01 17.74
C ALA A 30 11.09 43.94 18.17
N SER A 31 10.56 42.72 18.24
CA SER A 31 9.15 42.47 18.56
C SER A 31 8.85 42.70 20.04
N TYR A 32 9.89 42.71 20.88
CA TYR A 32 9.80 42.91 22.32
C TYR A 32 10.72 44.04 22.79
N GLU A 33 10.14 45.12 23.31
CA GLU A 33 10.88 46.27 23.88
C GLU A 33 11.84 45.87 25.02
N LEU A 34 11.45 44.89 25.83
CA LEU A 34 12.30 44.39 26.92
C LEU A 34 13.59 43.73 26.36
N TYR A 35 13.53 43.19 25.16
CA TYR A 35 14.66 42.54 24.51
C TYR A 35 15.65 43.56 23.91
N GLU A 36 15.20 44.76 23.57
CA GLU A 36 16.09 45.84 23.09
C GLU A 36 16.99 46.41 24.20
N THR A 37 16.47 46.44 25.43
CA THR A 37 17.12 47.04 26.60
C THR A 37 17.94 46.05 27.43
N ALA A 38 17.82 44.75 27.15
CA ALA A 38 18.55 43.71 27.86
C ALA A 38 20.07 43.75 27.57
N PRO A 39 20.93 43.42 28.56
CA PRO A 39 22.36 43.21 28.33
C PRO A 39 22.58 42.10 27.31
N ARG A 40 23.28 42.40 26.20
CA ARG A 40 23.40 41.48 25.07
C ARG A 40 24.55 40.49 25.28
N ALA A 41 24.28 39.21 25.01
CA ALA A 41 25.29 38.16 25.04
C ALA A 41 26.12 38.09 23.74
N THR A 42 25.60 38.63 22.65
CA THR A 42 26.23 38.63 21.31
C THR A 42 26.40 40.05 20.79
N SER A 43 27.16 40.23 19.70
CA SER A 43 27.31 41.52 19.01
C SER A 43 26.14 41.86 18.08
N LEU A 44 25.10 41.02 18.02
CA LEU A 44 23.91 41.26 17.19
C LEU A 44 23.01 42.33 17.81
N SER A 45 22.29 43.06 16.96
CA SER A 45 21.14 43.85 17.40
C SER A 45 19.99 42.93 17.81
N ALA A 46 19.11 43.38 18.71
CA ALA A 46 17.93 42.60 19.12
C ALA A 46 17.10 42.16 17.90
N HIS A 47 16.89 43.08 16.96
CA HIS A 47 16.23 42.78 15.69
C HIS A 47 17.00 41.76 14.83
N GLY A 48 18.33 41.84 14.78
CA GLY A 48 19.16 40.89 14.04
C GLY A 48 19.15 39.48 14.63
N ASP A 49 19.06 39.37 15.95
CA ASP A 49 18.93 38.08 16.66
C ASP A 49 17.56 37.43 16.42
N GLU A 50 16.48 38.22 16.45
CA GLU A 50 15.12 37.75 16.10
C GLU A 50 15.02 37.30 14.64
N LEU A 51 15.59 38.06 13.70
CA LEU A 51 15.61 37.70 12.29
C LEU A 51 16.38 36.38 12.07
N LEU A 52 17.52 36.22 12.73
CA LEU A 52 18.30 34.98 12.68
C LEU A 52 17.50 33.81 13.27
N ALA A 53 16.82 34.01 14.39
CA ALA A 53 15.95 33.01 15.01
C ALA A 53 14.79 32.60 14.08
N GLY A 54 14.15 33.58 13.43
CA GLY A 54 13.09 33.34 12.45
C GLY A 54 13.58 32.51 11.26
N ILE A 55 14.73 32.87 10.69
CA ILE A 55 15.37 32.11 9.61
C ILE A 55 15.71 30.69 10.05
N LEU A 56 16.30 30.53 11.24
CA LEU A 56 16.70 29.21 11.76
C LEU A 56 15.50 28.30 11.99
N VAL A 57 14.44 28.79 12.65
CA VAL A 57 13.20 28.02 12.86
C VAL A 57 12.59 27.63 11.52
N TRP A 58 12.61 28.53 10.54
CA TRP A 58 12.02 28.27 9.24
C TRP A 58 12.82 27.23 8.45
N LEU A 59 14.15 27.34 8.41
CA LEU A 59 15.03 26.38 7.72
C LEU A 59 15.00 25.01 8.40
N VAL A 60 15.24 24.94 9.70
CA VAL A 60 15.31 23.67 10.44
C VAL A 60 13.95 22.97 10.43
N GLY A 61 12.87 23.70 10.67
CA GLY A 61 11.52 23.16 10.62
C GLY A 61 11.12 22.68 9.22
N SER A 62 11.54 23.39 8.17
CA SER A 62 11.28 22.96 6.78
C SER A 62 12.11 21.74 6.40
N ALA A 63 13.39 21.69 6.80
CA ALA A 63 14.27 20.55 6.53
C ALA A 63 13.71 19.26 7.13
N PHE A 64 13.19 19.31 8.37
CA PHE A 64 12.60 18.14 9.02
C PHE A 64 11.37 17.60 8.27
N VAL A 65 10.49 18.49 7.81
CA VAL A 65 9.30 18.07 7.06
C VAL A 65 9.62 17.63 5.65
N ILE A 66 10.57 18.27 4.96
CA ILE A 66 11.06 17.79 3.67
C ILE A 66 11.68 16.41 3.84
N ALA A 67 12.45 16.16 4.90
CA ALA A 67 13.02 14.85 5.20
C ALA A 67 11.93 13.82 5.50
N ALA A 68 10.93 14.14 6.33
CA ALA A 68 9.82 13.25 6.64
C ALA A 68 8.97 12.95 5.38
N LEU A 69 8.72 13.95 4.54
CA LEU A 69 8.00 13.80 3.28
C LEU A 69 8.82 13.00 2.28
N ALA A 70 10.15 13.20 2.22
CA ALA A 70 11.05 12.39 1.40
C ALA A 70 11.06 10.94 1.89
N VAL A 71 11.14 10.68 3.20
CA VAL A 71 11.03 9.32 3.76
C VAL A 71 9.67 8.71 3.43
N LEU A 72 8.57 9.45 3.59
CA LEU A 72 7.24 8.95 3.26
C LEU A 72 7.09 8.70 1.76
N PHE A 73 7.61 9.59 0.92
CA PHE A 73 7.64 9.46 -0.53
C PHE A 73 8.47 8.25 -0.94
N PHE A 74 9.69 8.07 -0.43
CA PHE A 74 10.53 6.92 -0.76
C PHE A 74 9.96 5.62 -0.21
N ARG A 75 9.28 5.64 0.95
CA ARG A 75 8.54 4.49 1.46
C ARG A 75 7.37 4.14 0.56
N TRP A 76 6.54 5.13 0.23
CA TRP A 76 5.41 4.94 -0.68
C TRP A 76 5.87 4.55 -2.07
N TYR A 77 6.91 5.17 -2.61
CA TYR A 77 7.52 4.85 -3.89
C TYR A 77 8.15 3.46 -3.86
N ALA A 78 8.76 3.03 -2.75
CA ALA A 78 9.23 1.65 -2.62
C ALA A 78 8.06 0.65 -2.51
N GLU A 79 6.96 1.03 -1.86
CA GLU A 79 5.72 0.24 -1.81
C GLU A 79 5.08 0.16 -3.21
N ASP A 80 5.03 1.28 -3.93
CA ASP A 80 4.49 1.41 -5.28
C ASP A 80 5.41 0.73 -6.30
N GLN A 81 6.73 0.75 -6.09
CA GLN A 81 7.70 -0.04 -6.84
C GLN A 81 7.55 -1.53 -6.53
N ARG A 82 7.20 -1.93 -5.30
CA ARG A 82 6.82 -3.33 -4.99
C ARG A 82 5.50 -3.71 -5.65
N MET A 83 4.54 -2.81 -5.73
CA MET A 83 3.27 -3.00 -6.45
C MET A 83 3.43 -2.94 -7.98
N SER A 84 4.43 -2.21 -8.47
CA SER A 84 4.77 -2.02 -9.89
C SER A 84 5.90 -2.95 -10.35
N GLN A 85 6.47 -3.75 -9.45
CA GLN A 85 7.43 -4.80 -9.78
C GLN A 85 6.60 -5.98 -10.29
N PRO A 86 6.77 -6.39 -11.57
CA PRO A 86 5.97 -7.45 -12.18
C PRO A 86 6.12 -8.84 -11.52
N ASP A 87 6.99 -8.97 -10.51
CA ASP A 87 7.39 -10.23 -9.89
C ASP A 87 6.80 -10.47 -8.49
N THR A 88 5.88 -9.64 -8.01
CA THR A 88 5.22 -9.91 -6.71
C THR A 88 3.71 -9.98 -6.87
N LEU A 89 3.18 -11.21 -6.83
CA LEU A 89 1.76 -11.47 -6.67
C LEU A 89 1.24 -10.71 -5.43
N ALA A 90 0.39 -9.71 -5.64
CA ALA A 90 -0.18 -8.89 -4.57
C ALA A 90 -1.10 -9.75 -3.68
N LEU A 91 -0.63 -10.09 -2.48
CA LEU A 91 -1.39 -10.81 -1.44
C LEU A 91 -2.38 -9.87 -0.72
N PRO A 92 -3.44 -10.39 -0.08
CA PRO A 92 -4.65 -9.63 0.25
C PRO A 92 -4.42 -8.47 1.25
N ALA A 93 -5.07 -7.35 1.00
CA ALA A 93 -5.15 -6.21 1.92
C ALA A 93 -6.47 -6.16 2.73
N ASP A 94 -7.44 -7.06 2.48
CA ASP A 94 -8.69 -7.16 3.26
C ASP A 94 -8.50 -8.10 4.47
N PRO A 95 -8.61 -7.59 5.72
CA PRO A 95 -8.49 -8.41 6.93
C PRO A 95 -9.45 -9.61 6.96
N ARG A 96 -10.66 -9.49 6.39
CA ARG A 96 -11.65 -10.58 6.41
C ARG A 96 -11.26 -11.75 5.52
N ALA A 97 -10.61 -11.47 4.39
CA ALA A 97 -10.12 -12.51 3.48
C ALA A 97 -8.99 -13.31 4.15
N VAL A 98 -8.14 -12.61 4.91
CA VAL A 98 -7.07 -13.23 5.71
C VAL A 98 -7.65 -14.13 6.79
N ASP A 99 -8.65 -13.65 7.54
CA ASP A 99 -9.32 -14.44 8.58
C ASP A 99 -9.95 -15.72 8.01
N LEU A 100 -10.66 -15.63 6.88
CA LEU A 100 -11.26 -16.78 6.20
C LEU A 100 -10.22 -17.79 5.70
N LEU A 101 -9.05 -17.33 5.22
CA LEU A 101 -7.96 -18.21 4.82
C LEU A 101 -7.38 -19.00 6.00
N PHE A 102 -7.39 -18.44 7.21
CA PHE A 102 -6.98 -19.17 8.42
C PHE A 102 -8.01 -20.20 8.87
N GLU A 103 -9.30 -20.01 8.56
CA GLU A 103 -10.37 -20.95 8.91
C GLU A 103 -10.40 -22.20 8.01
N VAL A 104 -9.82 -22.13 6.81
CA VAL A 104 -9.85 -23.23 5.83
C VAL A 104 -8.56 -24.06 5.92
N PRO A 105 -8.64 -25.34 6.33
CA PRO A 105 -7.48 -26.24 6.34
C PRO A 105 -6.83 -26.32 4.96
N GLY A 106 -5.51 -26.12 4.90
CA GLY A 106 -4.74 -26.22 3.66
C GLY A 106 -4.83 -25.02 2.71
N ALA A 107 -5.59 -23.97 3.05
CA ALA A 107 -5.74 -22.80 2.18
C ALA A 107 -4.40 -22.07 1.91
N TRP A 108 -3.56 -21.89 2.94
CA TRP A 108 -2.23 -21.29 2.77
C TRP A 108 -1.29 -22.13 1.91
N ALA A 109 -1.37 -23.47 2.01
CA ALA A 109 -0.59 -24.37 1.16
C ALA A 109 -1.06 -24.30 -0.30
N ALA A 110 -2.38 -24.26 -0.51
CA ALA A 110 -2.97 -24.10 -1.84
C ALA A 110 -2.60 -22.74 -2.47
N LEU A 111 -2.60 -21.67 -1.68
CA LEU A 111 -2.20 -20.35 -2.12
C LEU A 111 -0.72 -20.30 -2.50
N GLY A 112 0.16 -20.85 -1.66
CA GLY A 112 1.59 -20.94 -1.96
C GLY A 112 1.86 -21.74 -3.24
N ARG A 113 1.13 -22.85 -3.43
CA ARG A 113 1.24 -23.65 -4.65
C ARG A 113 0.74 -22.91 -5.89
N LEU A 114 -0.36 -22.16 -5.76
CA LEU A 114 -0.90 -21.35 -6.86
C LEU A 114 0.08 -20.26 -7.29
N VAL A 115 0.69 -19.55 -6.34
CA VAL A 115 1.75 -18.55 -6.59
C VAL A 115 2.90 -19.20 -7.36
N GLU A 116 3.39 -20.35 -6.90
CA GLU A 116 4.47 -21.07 -7.56
C GLU A 116 4.11 -21.50 -8.99
N ILE A 117 2.90 -22.01 -9.22
CA ILE A 117 2.40 -22.36 -10.56
C ILE A 117 2.37 -21.13 -11.47
N ILE A 118 1.90 -19.99 -10.96
CA ILE A 118 1.82 -18.74 -11.73
C ILE A 118 3.22 -18.24 -12.10
N GLU A 119 4.16 -18.21 -11.16
CA GLU A 119 5.56 -17.82 -11.41
C GLU A 119 6.21 -18.72 -12.48
N HIS A 120 5.99 -20.03 -12.43
CA HIS A 120 6.53 -20.97 -13.42
C HIS A 120 5.81 -20.92 -14.78
N ALA A 121 4.54 -20.52 -14.79
CA ALA A 121 3.74 -20.43 -16.01
C ALA A 121 3.92 -19.09 -16.75
N ALA A 122 4.32 -18.01 -16.05
CA ALA A 122 4.28 -16.63 -16.55
C ALA A 122 5.61 -16.04 -17.05
N ALA A 123 6.73 -16.79 -17.13
CA ALA A 123 8.00 -16.24 -17.65
C ALA A 123 7.92 -16.00 -19.19
N PRO A 124 8.07 -14.75 -19.73
CA PRO A 124 8.78 -13.56 -19.23
C PRO A 124 7.86 -12.35 -18.82
N PRO A 125 8.44 -11.29 -18.19
CA PRO A 125 7.75 -10.19 -17.45
C PRO A 125 6.90 -9.20 -18.28
N GLU A 126 6.64 -9.50 -19.56
CA GLU A 126 5.75 -8.66 -20.40
C GLU A 126 4.26 -8.95 -20.13
N THR A 127 3.96 -10.00 -19.38
CA THR A 127 2.60 -10.39 -19.01
C THR A 127 2.33 -9.95 -17.58
N GLY A 128 1.92 -8.69 -17.38
CA GLY A 128 1.46 -8.24 -16.07
C GLY A 128 0.37 -9.16 -15.55
N ALA A 129 0.67 -9.97 -14.54
CA ALA A 129 -0.27 -10.88 -13.90
C ALA A 129 -0.58 -10.35 -12.50
N GLU A 130 -1.81 -9.91 -12.27
CA GLU A 130 -2.27 -9.40 -10.99
C GLU A 130 -3.19 -10.45 -10.35
N LEU A 131 -2.77 -11.05 -9.24
CA LEU A 131 -3.67 -11.86 -8.43
C LEU A 131 -4.41 -10.93 -7.48
N SER A 132 -5.73 -10.93 -7.57
CA SER A 132 -6.62 -10.17 -6.68
C SER A 132 -7.50 -11.12 -5.88
N PHE A 133 -7.93 -10.65 -4.71
CA PHE A 133 -8.75 -11.41 -3.78
C PHE A 133 -10.08 -10.67 -3.64
N SER A 134 -11.18 -11.36 -3.87
CA SER A 134 -12.53 -10.84 -3.65
C SER A 134 -13.26 -11.73 -2.65
N ILE A 135 -13.98 -11.12 -1.72
CA ILE A 135 -14.92 -11.84 -0.87
C ILE A 135 -16.26 -11.83 -1.57
N GLU A 136 -16.69 -12.99 -2.05
CA GLU A 136 -18.04 -13.17 -2.55
C GLU A 136 -18.91 -13.78 -1.44
N GLY A 137 -20.21 -13.49 -1.48
CA GLY A 137 -21.18 -14.20 -0.66
C GLY A 137 -21.24 -15.68 -1.04
N THR A 138 -22.21 -16.42 -0.50
CA THR A 138 -22.30 -17.87 -0.73
C THR A 138 -22.27 -18.21 -2.23
N PRO A 139 -21.21 -18.87 -2.71
CA PRO A 139 -21.07 -19.11 -4.14
C PRO A 139 -22.11 -20.15 -4.57
N PRO A 140 -22.64 -20.05 -5.81
CA PRO A 140 -23.77 -20.87 -6.27
C PRO A 140 -23.47 -22.37 -6.31
N TRP A 141 -22.19 -22.75 -6.26
CA TRP A 141 -21.72 -24.12 -6.29
C TRP A 141 -21.39 -24.69 -4.90
N SER A 142 -21.33 -23.87 -3.82
CA SER A 142 -21.02 -24.36 -2.47
C SER A 142 -22.28 -24.79 -1.73
N ALA A 143 -22.23 -25.98 -1.13
CA ALA A 143 -23.28 -26.48 -0.23
C ALA A 143 -23.23 -25.78 1.15
N THR A 144 -22.13 -25.09 1.46
CA THR A 144 -21.92 -24.41 2.75
C THR A 144 -22.30 -22.94 2.63
N ARG A 145 -23.25 -22.51 3.46
CA ARG A 145 -23.64 -21.09 3.55
C ARG A 145 -22.57 -20.30 4.29
N GLY A 146 -22.02 -19.29 3.65
CA GLY A 146 -20.97 -18.43 4.22
C GLY A 146 -20.30 -17.56 3.15
N ASP A 147 -19.39 -16.70 3.60
CA ASP A 147 -18.49 -15.93 2.73
C ASP A 147 -17.42 -16.87 2.15
N CYS A 148 -17.04 -16.65 0.90
CA CYS A 148 -15.96 -17.38 0.25
C CYS A 148 -14.89 -16.41 -0.28
N VAL A 149 -13.66 -16.91 -0.36
CA VAL A 149 -12.54 -16.16 -0.93
C VAL A 149 -12.40 -16.57 -2.39
N VAL A 150 -12.55 -15.62 -3.30
CA VAL A 150 -12.32 -15.79 -4.73
C VAL A 150 -10.96 -15.21 -5.09
N LEU A 151 -10.08 -16.08 -5.56
CA LEU A 151 -8.77 -15.76 -6.10
C LEU A 151 -8.93 -15.48 -7.60
N GLU A 152 -8.80 -14.23 -7.99
CA GLU A 152 -8.89 -13.82 -9.40
C GLU A 152 -7.50 -13.48 -9.94
N LEU A 153 -7.01 -14.30 -10.87
CA LEU A 153 -5.78 -14.01 -11.61
C LEU A 153 -6.11 -13.18 -12.85
N HIS A 154 -5.75 -11.91 -12.84
CA HIS A 154 -5.88 -10.99 -13.95
C HIS A 154 -4.63 -11.06 -14.82
N LEU A 155 -4.78 -11.52 -16.06
CA LEU A 155 -3.66 -11.60 -17.01
C LEU A 155 -3.70 -10.42 -17.98
N ALA A 156 -2.58 -9.73 -18.16
CA ALA A 156 -2.42 -8.71 -19.18
C ALA A 156 -2.70 -9.29 -20.57
N ARG A 157 -3.46 -8.54 -21.38
CA ARG A 157 -3.94 -8.96 -22.70
C ARG A 157 -2.78 -9.13 -23.68
N THR A 158 -2.18 -10.30 -23.70
CA THR A 158 -1.04 -10.68 -24.56
C THR A 158 -1.38 -11.90 -25.40
N ALA A 159 -0.59 -12.14 -26.46
CA ALA A 159 -0.67 -13.32 -27.31
C ALA A 159 -0.17 -14.60 -26.59
N GLY A 160 -0.80 -14.94 -25.47
CA GLY A 160 -0.36 -16.02 -24.57
C GLY A 160 -1.34 -16.31 -23.43
N GLU A 161 -2.26 -15.38 -23.14
CA GLU A 161 -3.21 -15.42 -22.03
C GLU A 161 -3.95 -16.76 -21.90
N ALA A 162 -4.59 -17.23 -22.98
CA ALA A 162 -5.37 -18.48 -22.95
C ALA A 162 -4.51 -19.72 -22.67
N ARG A 163 -3.24 -19.73 -23.13
CA ARG A 163 -2.30 -20.83 -22.86
C ARG A 163 -1.82 -20.81 -21.41
N ILE A 164 -1.54 -19.62 -20.88
CA ILE A 164 -1.14 -19.45 -19.48
C ILE A 164 -2.31 -19.81 -18.55
N ALA A 165 -3.51 -19.31 -18.83
CA ALA A 165 -4.72 -19.63 -18.07
C ALA A 165 -5.02 -21.14 -18.05
N ALA A 166 -4.96 -21.80 -19.22
CA ALA A 166 -5.20 -23.23 -19.31
C ALA A 166 -4.14 -24.04 -18.54
N ARG A 167 -2.88 -23.61 -18.57
CA ARG A 167 -1.78 -24.26 -17.83
C ARG A 167 -1.95 -24.10 -16.33
N VAL A 168 -2.19 -22.88 -15.85
CA VAL A 168 -2.40 -22.60 -14.42
C VAL A 168 -3.59 -23.39 -13.89
N ASN A 169 -4.72 -23.40 -14.60
CA ASN A 169 -5.88 -24.21 -14.22
C ASN A 169 -5.56 -25.71 -14.15
N ALA A 170 -4.90 -26.26 -15.18
CA ALA A 170 -4.57 -27.68 -15.23
C ALA A 170 -3.62 -28.12 -14.09
N GLU A 171 -2.61 -27.30 -13.78
CA GLU A 171 -1.66 -27.58 -12.70
C GLU A 171 -2.30 -27.41 -11.32
N TYR A 172 -3.17 -26.41 -11.14
CA TYR A 172 -3.90 -26.22 -9.89
C TYR A 172 -4.93 -27.33 -9.64
N ASP A 173 -5.67 -27.73 -10.68
CA ASP A 173 -6.60 -28.86 -10.60
C ASP A 173 -5.87 -30.19 -10.30
N ALA A 174 -4.66 -30.37 -10.83
CA ALA A 174 -3.83 -31.53 -10.51
C ALA A 174 -3.44 -31.53 -9.03
N TYR A 175 -2.99 -30.39 -8.51
CA TYR A 175 -2.70 -30.23 -7.09
C TYR A 175 -3.92 -30.54 -6.21
N LEU A 176 -5.09 -30.01 -6.52
CA LEU A 176 -6.31 -30.27 -5.75
C LEU A 176 -6.72 -31.76 -5.76
N ARG A 177 -6.44 -32.49 -6.84
CA ARG A 177 -6.72 -33.94 -6.92
C ARG A 177 -5.82 -34.76 -6.01
N ASP A 178 -4.59 -34.31 -5.80
CA ASP A 178 -3.58 -35.01 -5.00
C ASP A 178 -3.73 -34.74 -3.49
N LEU A 179 -4.57 -33.77 -3.11
CA LEU A 179 -4.87 -33.48 -1.70
C LEU A 179 -5.74 -34.55 -1.05
N GLU A 180 -5.58 -34.67 0.26
CA GLU A 180 -6.46 -35.48 1.10
C GLU A 180 -7.94 -35.03 0.92
N PRO A 181 -8.90 -35.95 0.78
CA PRO A 181 -10.29 -35.61 0.48
C PRO A 181 -10.89 -34.56 1.42
N ALA A 182 -10.58 -34.64 2.72
CA ALA A 182 -11.07 -33.69 3.72
C ALA A 182 -10.55 -32.26 3.48
N VAL A 183 -9.29 -32.12 3.09
CA VAL A 183 -8.66 -30.82 2.80
C VAL A 183 -9.18 -30.26 1.47
N ARG A 184 -9.28 -31.11 0.45
CA ARG A 184 -9.83 -30.74 -0.85
C ARG A 184 -11.26 -30.24 -0.73
N ASP A 185 -12.11 -30.92 0.03
CA ASP A 185 -13.51 -30.56 0.18
C ASP A 185 -13.66 -29.26 1.00
N ALA A 186 -12.78 -29.01 1.98
CA ALA A 186 -12.75 -27.76 2.74
C ALA A 186 -12.31 -26.57 1.88
N ILE A 187 -11.27 -26.74 1.06
CA ILE A 187 -10.82 -25.74 0.08
C ILE A 187 -11.94 -25.49 -0.91
N ALA A 188 -12.48 -26.57 -1.51
CA ALA A 188 -13.56 -26.47 -2.47
C ALA A 188 -14.73 -25.70 -1.88
N ALA A 189 -15.16 -25.92 -0.64
CA ALA A 189 -16.31 -25.25 -0.05
C ALA A 189 -16.19 -23.72 0.10
N ARG A 190 -14.97 -23.17 0.22
CA ARG A 190 -14.72 -21.78 0.67
C ARG A 190 -13.72 -20.98 -0.14
N LEU A 191 -13.00 -21.62 -1.06
CA LEU A 191 -11.97 -20.98 -1.87
C LEU A 191 -12.22 -21.29 -3.35
N ALA A 192 -12.39 -20.23 -4.15
CA ALA A 192 -12.53 -20.33 -5.59
C ALA A 192 -11.29 -19.78 -6.26
N PHE A 193 -10.85 -20.39 -7.36
CA PHE A 193 -9.85 -19.82 -8.24
C PHE A 193 -10.46 -19.53 -9.60
N ARG A 194 -10.23 -18.33 -10.12
CA ARG A 194 -10.73 -17.88 -11.42
C ARG A 194 -9.60 -17.14 -12.15
N VAL A 195 -9.40 -17.47 -13.41
CA VAL A 195 -8.54 -16.67 -14.30
C VAL A 195 -9.43 -15.69 -15.06
N VAL A 196 -9.12 -14.41 -14.96
CA VAL A 196 -9.87 -13.30 -15.53
C VAL A 196 -9.02 -12.62 -16.60
N GLY A 197 -9.53 -12.58 -17.83
CA GLY A 197 -8.87 -11.86 -18.92
C GLY A 197 -9.06 -10.35 -18.82
N TYR A 198 -8.05 -9.56 -19.18
CA TYR A 198 -8.13 -8.10 -19.16
C TYR A 198 -9.16 -7.60 -20.20
N GLY A 199 -10.41 -7.43 -19.74
CA GLY A 199 -11.57 -7.07 -20.56
C GLY A 199 -12.94 -7.31 -19.91
N SER A 200 -13.01 -8.04 -18.78
CA SER A 200 -14.28 -8.34 -18.10
C SER A 200 -14.58 -7.47 -16.87
N ARG A 201 -13.83 -6.40 -16.60
CA ARG A 201 -14.30 -5.31 -15.71
C ARG A 201 -15.35 -4.45 -16.44
N VAL A 202 -16.47 -5.05 -16.84
CA VAL A 202 -17.68 -4.33 -17.24
C VAL A 202 -18.89 -5.16 -16.81
N GLY A 203 -19.58 -4.69 -15.77
CA GLY A 203 -20.84 -5.26 -15.28
C GLY A 203 -21.04 -4.98 -13.81
#